data_AF-A0A359HLW3-F1
#
_entry.id   AF-A0A359HLW3-F1
#
_cell.length_a   1.000
_cell.length_b   1.000
_cell.length_c   1.000
_cell.angle_alpha   90.00
_cell.angle_beta   90.00
_cell.angle_gamma   90.00
#
_symmetry.space_group_name_H-M   'P 1'
#
loop_
_entity.id
_entity.type
_entity.pdbx_description
1 polymer ?
#
loop_
_entity_poly.entity_id
_entity_poly.type
_entity_poly.pdbx_seq_one_letter_code
_entity_poly.pdbx_strand_id
1 'polypeptide(L)'
;MVGWITRLSPFQLLTDFLVGEYGLWTMGMTYALALILPIVTTFFLAFGVLEDSGYLPRLAALSNRMFKALGLNGKAVLPMVLGLGCVTMATLTTRVLENKRERILVT
;
A
#
# COMPACT_ATOMS: atom_id res chain seq x y z
N MET A 1 41.84 -0.71 -2.13
CA MET A 1 41.68 0.69 -1.65
C MET A 1 40.79 0.70 -0.39
N VAL A 2 41.14 -0.10 0.65
CA VAL A 2 40.27 -0.34 1.84
C VAL A 2 41.05 -0.19 3.16
N GLY A 3 42.39 -0.02 3.11
CA GLY A 3 43.25 -0.04 4.30
C GLY A 3 43.33 1.26 5.11
N TRP A 4 42.80 2.38 4.60
CA TRP A 4 42.96 3.71 5.24
C TRP A 4 41.76 4.11 6.14
N ILE A 5 40.62 3.42 6.02
CA ILE A 5 39.34 3.83 6.65
C ILE A 5 39.19 3.25 8.07
N THR A 6 40.04 2.30 8.49
CA THR A 6 39.91 1.54 9.75
C THR A 6 40.56 2.17 10.97
N ARG A 7 41.23 3.34 10.86
CA ARG A 7 42.04 3.89 11.97
C ARG A 7 41.43 5.02 12.79
N LEU A 8 40.34 5.66 12.36
CA LEU A 8 39.78 6.81 13.09
C LEU A 8 38.26 6.73 13.15
N SER A 9 37.74 6.67 14.37
CA SER A 9 36.36 6.94 14.79
C SER A 9 35.42 5.71 14.93
N PRO A 10 34.53 5.69 15.96
CA PRO A 10 33.41 4.75 16.16
C PRO A 10 32.34 4.73 15.02
N PHE A 11 32.74 5.10 13.80
CA PHE A 11 31.92 5.33 12.62
C PHE A 11 31.92 4.16 11.62
N GLN A 12 32.79 3.14 11.81
CA GLN A 12 32.81 1.94 10.98
C GLN A 12 31.54 1.11 11.11
N LEU A 13 31.05 0.93 12.34
CA LEU A 13 29.81 0.19 12.60
C LEU A 13 28.60 0.88 11.96
N LEU A 14 28.56 2.21 11.95
CA LEU A 14 27.47 2.98 11.34
C LEU A 14 27.50 2.92 9.81
N THR A 15 28.71 2.90 9.22
CA THR A 15 28.90 2.84 7.76
C THR A 15 28.62 1.43 7.23
N ASP A 16 29.00 0.39 7.96
CA ASP A 16 28.66 -1.00 7.63
C ASP A 16 27.16 -1.28 7.80
N PHE A 17 26.50 -0.63 8.77
CA PHE A 17 25.05 -0.78 8.98
C PHE A 17 24.20 0.04 7.98
N LEU A 18 24.69 1.17 7.47
CA LEU A 18 24.00 1.97 6.45
C LEU A 18 24.33 1.54 5.01
N VAL A 19 25.59 1.25 4.70
CA VAL A 19 26.13 1.09 3.33
C VAL A 19 26.83 -0.27 3.11
N GLY A 20 26.93 -1.12 4.13
CA GLY A 20 27.50 -2.46 3.98
C GLY A 20 26.68 -3.39 3.09
N GLU A 21 27.21 -4.57 2.81
CA GLU A 21 26.56 -5.60 1.97
C GLU A 21 25.16 -6.00 2.46
N TYR A 22 24.90 -5.91 3.77
CA TYR A 22 23.59 -6.09 4.41
C TYR A 22 23.03 -4.80 5.01
N GLY A 23 23.56 -3.66 4.57
CA GLY A 23 23.19 -2.34 5.06
C GLY A 23 21.71 -2.06 4.84
N LEU A 24 21.13 -1.29 5.75
CA LEU A 24 19.71 -0.93 5.73
C LEU A 24 19.29 -0.27 4.40
N TRP A 25 20.22 0.48 3.78
CA TRP A 25 19.97 1.23 2.55
C TRP A 25 19.94 0.34 1.30
N THR A 26 20.94 -0.52 1.13
CA THR A 26 21.06 -1.42 -0.04
C THR A 26 19.97 -2.49 -0.02
N MET A 27 19.72 -3.09 1.14
CA MET A 27 18.64 -4.07 1.32
C MET A 27 17.27 -3.41 1.16
N GLY A 28 17.04 -2.25 1.80
CA GLY A 28 15.78 -1.51 1.71
C GLY A 28 15.42 -1.13 0.27
N MET A 29 16.38 -0.58 -0.49
CA MET A 29 16.15 -0.26 -1.91
C MET A 29 15.90 -1.51 -2.75
N THR A 30 16.66 -2.59 -2.50
CA THR A 30 16.49 -3.83 -3.25
C THR A 30 15.11 -4.43 -3.01
N TYR A 31 14.64 -4.52 -1.77
CA TYR A 31 13.29 -5.02 -1.47
C TYR A 31 12.20 -4.11 -2.05
N ALA A 32 12.37 -2.78 -1.99
CA ALA A 32 11.41 -1.84 -2.55
C ALA A 32 11.27 -2.01 -4.07
N LEU A 33 12.38 -2.15 -4.80
CA LEU A 33 12.38 -2.27 -6.25
C LEU A 33 12.05 -3.69 -6.73
N ALA A 34 12.60 -4.71 -6.08
CA ALA A 34 12.46 -6.10 -6.51
C ALA A 34 11.15 -6.74 -6.06
N LEU A 35 10.57 -6.32 -4.93
CA LEU A 35 9.32 -6.89 -4.41
C LEU A 35 8.16 -5.90 -4.51
N ILE A 36 8.28 -4.72 -3.89
CA ILE A 36 7.14 -3.82 -3.75
C ILE A 36 6.68 -3.30 -5.12
N LEU A 37 7.61 -2.85 -5.96
CA LEU A 37 7.28 -2.33 -7.29
C LEU A 37 6.49 -3.35 -8.13
N PRO A 38 6.97 -4.58 -8.42
CA PRO A 38 6.22 -5.52 -9.26
C PRO A 38 4.90 -5.98 -8.63
N ILE A 39 4.84 -6.16 -7.30
CA ILE A 39 3.61 -6.57 -6.61
C ILE A 39 2.55 -5.48 -6.75
N VAL A 40 2.90 -4.23 -6.44
CA VAL A 40 1.97 -3.09 -6.50
C VAL A 40 1.56 -2.84 -7.95
N THR A 41 2.49 -2.87 -8.90
CA THR A 41 2.18 -2.71 -10.32
C THR A 41 1.19 -3.77 -10.80
N THR A 42 1.43 -5.05 -10.49
CA THR A 42 0.55 -6.15 -10.91
C THR A 42 -0.82 -6.05 -10.26
N PHE A 43 -0.87 -5.72 -8.97
CA PHE A 43 -2.11 -5.53 -8.23
C PHE A 43 -2.95 -4.41 -8.85
N PHE A 44 -2.36 -3.24 -9.12
CA PHE A 44 -3.06 -2.12 -9.74
C PHE A 44 -3.45 -2.38 -11.19
N LEU A 45 -2.65 -3.15 -11.95
CA LEU A 45 -3.01 -3.59 -13.29
C LEU A 45 -4.27 -4.46 -13.26
N ALA A 46 -4.29 -5.48 -12.39
CA ALA A 46 -5.45 -6.36 -12.23
C ALA A 46 -6.69 -5.59 -11.74
N PHE A 47 -6.49 -4.66 -10.79
CA PHE A 47 -7.57 -3.83 -10.27
C PHE A 47 -8.12 -2.86 -11.32
N GLY A 48 -7.25 -2.27 -12.14
CA GLY A 48 -7.63 -1.42 -13.27
C GLY A 48 -8.47 -2.19 -14.29
N VAL A 49 -8.09 -3.43 -14.62
CA VAL A 49 -8.91 -4.31 -15.48
C VAL A 49 -10.29 -4.60 -14.87
N LEU A 50 -10.36 -4.80 -13.55
CA LEU A 50 -11.63 -4.99 -12.82
C LEU A 50 -12.50 -3.72 -12.82
N GLU A 51 -11.87 -2.55 -12.77
CA GLU A 51 -12.54 -1.24 -12.84
C GLU A 51 -13.07 -0.96 -14.24
N ASP A 52 -12.23 -1.10 -15.25
CA ASP A 52 -12.55 -0.87 -16.67
C ASP A 52 -13.62 -1.82 -17.20
N SER A 53 -13.66 -3.07 -16.68
CA SER A 53 -14.72 -4.03 -17.00
C SER A 53 -16.07 -3.72 -16.33
N GLY A 54 -16.14 -2.69 -15.47
CA GLY A 54 -17.35 -2.31 -14.74
C GLY A 54 -17.74 -3.32 -13.65
N TYR A 55 -16.83 -4.22 -13.26
CA TYR A 55 -17.09 -5.22 -12.23
C TYR A 55 -17.27 -4.57 -10.85
N LEU A 56 -16.49 -3.53 -10.56
CA LEU A 56 -16.56 -2.75 -9.32
C LEU A 56 -17.95 -2.11 -9.09
N PRO A 57 -18.55 -1.38 -10.05
CA PRO A 57 -19.94 -0.92 -9.95
C PRO A 57 -20.96 -2.04 -9.66
N ARG A 58 -20.76 -3.20 -10.28
CA ARG A 58 -21.67 -4.35 -10.12
C ARG A 58 -21.55 -4.98 -8.74
N LEU A 59 -20.33 -5.12 -8.22
CA LEU A 59 -20.05 -5.55 -6.85
C LEU A 59 -20.63 -4.56 -5.82
N ALA A 60 -20.47 -3.25 -6.06
CA ALA A 60 -21.03 -2.20 -5.20
C ALA A 60 -22.56 -2.29 -5.10
N ALA A 61 -23.25 -2.56 -6.21
CA ALA A 61 -24.70 -2.73 -6.21
C ALA A 61 -25.14 -4.02 -5.47
N LEU A 62 -24.40 -5.12 -5.64
CA LEU A 62 -24.69 -6.40 -4.98
C LEU A 62 -24.49 -6.31 -3.46
N SER A 63 -23.39 -5.71 -3.03
CA SER A 63 -23.06 -5.57 -1.61
C SER A 63 -23.84 -4.44 -0.92
N ASN A 64 -24.54 -3.58 -1.68
CA ASN A 64 -25.27 -2.43 -1.16
C ASN A 64 -26.23 -2.82 -0.02
N ARG A 65 -26.90 -3.98 -0.09
CA ARG A 65 -27.79 -4.45 0.98
C ARG A 65 -27.04 -4.75 2.29
N MET A 66 -25.84 -5.33 2.19
CA MET A 66 -24.98 -5.64 3.34
C MET A 66 -24.40 -4.36 3.96
N PHE A 67 -23.89 -3.45 3.13
CA PHE A 67 -23.35 -2.17 3.59
C PHE A 67 -24.42 -1.25 4.18
N LYS A 68 -25.64 -1.27 3.63
CA LYS A 68 -26.76 -0.49 4.18
C LYS A 68 -27.14 -0.92 5.59
N ALA A 69 -26.98 -2.21 5.95
CA ALA A 69 -27.17 -2.67 7.33
C ALA A 69 -26.11 -2.10 8.30
N LEU A 70 -24.91 -1.81 7.81
CA LEU A 70 -23.83 -1.16 8.54
C LEU A 70 -23.91 0.39 8.50
N GLY A 71 -24.90 0.96 7.80
CA GLY A 71 -25.02 2.41 7.61
C GLY A 71 -24.09 2.99 6.53
N LEU A 72 -23.57 2.16 5.63
CA LEU A 72 -22.64 2.52 4.56
C LEU A 72 -23.28 2.41 3.17
N ASN A 73 -22.77 3.19 2.22
CA ASN A 73 -23.16 3.11 0.80
C ASN A 73 -22.34 2.02 0.06
N GLY A 74 -22.87 1.43 -1.01
CA GLY A 74 -22.15 0.45 -1.85
C GLY A 74 -20.80 0.96 -2.39
N LYS A 75 -20.58 2.28 -2.45
CA LYS A 75 -19.27 2.90 -2.76
C LYS A 75 -18.17 2.55 -1.74
N ALA A 76 -18.53 2.10 -0.53
CA ALA A 76 -17.59 1.69 0.52
C ALA A 76 -16.90 0.34 0.25
N VAL A 77 -17.36 -0.44 -0.74
CA VAL A 77 -16.71 -1.72 -1.11
C VAL A 77 -15.25 -1.51 -1.48
N LEU A 78 -14.98 -0.48 -2.28
CA LEU A 78 -13.66 -0.22 -2.83
C LEU A 78 -12.60 -0.01 -1.72
N PRO A 79 -12.78 0.95 -0.80
CA PRO A 79 -11.83 1.13 0.30
C PRO A 79 -11.81 -0.07 1.26
N MET A 80 -12.94 -0.75 1.49
CA MET A 80 -12.97 -1.94 2.36
C MET A 80 -12.13 -3.10 1.80
N VAL A 81 -12.24 -3.38 0.50
CA VAL A 81 -11.45 -4.43 -0.17
C VAL A 81 -9.97 -4.03 -0.22
N LEU A 82 -9.69 -2.77 -0.57
CA LEU A 82 -8.31 -2.26 -0.59
C LEU A 82 -7.69 -2.24 0.81
N GLY A 83 -8.48 -2.07 1.87
CA GLY A 83 -8.03 -2.07 3.27
C GLY A 83 -7.47 -3.40 3.74
N LEU A 84 -7.97 -4.51 3.17
CA LEU A 84 -7.43 -5.85 3.43
C LEU A 84 -6.06 -6.08 2.77
N GLY A 85 -5.72 -5.31 1.74
CA GLY A 85 -4.46 -5.46 1.00
C GLY A 85 -3.44 -4.37 1.33
N CYS A 86 -3.75 -3.12 0.97
CA CYS A 86 -2.85 -1.98 1.12
C CYS A 86 -3.59 -0.82 1.79
N VAL A 87 -3.34 -0.66 3.09
CA VAL A 87 -4.00 0.35 3.93
C VAL A 87 -3.85 1.76 3.35
N THR A 88 -2.68 2.12 2.82
CA THR A 88 -2.44 3.46 2.26
C THR A 88 -3.40 3.76 1.09
N MET A 89 -3.65 2.78 0.22
CA MET A 89 -4.55 2.93 -0.92
C MET A 89 -6.01 2.90 -0.51
N ALA A 90 -6.35 2.11 0.51
CA ALA A 90 -7.66 2.15 1.15
C ALA A 90 -7.97 3.55 1.72
N THR A 91 -7.01 4.13 2.47
CA THR A 91 -7.17 5.46 3.04
C THR A 91 -7.35 6.52 1.95
N LEU A 92 -6.57 6.46 0.87
CA LEU A 92 -6.68 7.40 -0.25
C LEU A 92 -8.02 7.29 -1.00
N THR A 93 -8.59 6.10 -1.11
CA THR A 93 -9.87 5.86 -1.80
C THR A 93 -11.09 6.18 -0.95
N THR A 94 -10.95 6.31 0.39
CA THR A 94 -12.06 6.77 1.27
C THR A 94 -12.59 8.17 0.92
N ARG A 95 -11.84 8.97 0.15
CA ARG A 95 -12.28 10.29 -0.33
C ARG A 95 -13.46 10.22 -1.32
N VAL A 96 -13.70 9.06 -1.93
CA VAL A 96 -14.82 8.82 -2.86
C VAL A 96 -16.16 8.77 -2.11
N LEU A 97 -16.16 8.55 -0.79
CA LEU A 97 -17.36 8.61 0.04
C LEU A 97 -17.79 10.06 0.30
N GLU A 98 -19.08 10.31 0.12
CA GLU A 98 -19.73 11.63 0.22
C GLU A 98 -19.90 12.08 1.68
N ASN A 99 -20.25 11.15 2.57
CA ASN A 99 -20.51 11.45 3.98
C ASN A 99 -19.27 11.30 4.85
N LYS A 100 -19.00 12.29 5.73
CA LYS A 100 -17.95 12.19 6.75
C LYS A 100 -18.14 11.01 7.70
N ARG A 101 -19.39 10.69 8.07
CA ARG A 101 -19.70 9.54 8.93
C ARG A 101 -19.29 8.22 8.28
N GLU A 102 -19.60 8.03 7.00
CA GLU A 102 -19.20 6.83 6.26
C GLU A 102 -17.68 6.75 6.11
N ARG A 103 -17.00 7.88 5.89
CA ARG A 103 -15.53 7.92 5.81
C ARG A 103 -14.86 7.46 7.11
N ILE A 104 -15.38 7.89 8.26
CA ILE A 104 -14.85 7.49 9.58
C ILE A 104 -15.09 6.01 9.87
N LEU A 105 -16.21 5.45 9.40
CA LEU A 105 -16.52 4.03 9.58
C LEU A 105 -15.64 3.10 8.74
N VAL A 106 -15.11 3.60 7.62
CA VAL A 106 -14.34 2.83 6.62
C VAL A 106 -12.82 2.99 6.81
N THR A 107 -12.37 4.02 7.51
CA THR A 107 -10.95 4.26 7.83
C THR A 107 -10.58 3.51 9.10
#